data_AF-A0A916ECL2-F1
#
_entry.id   AF-A0A916ECL2-F1
#
_cell.length_a   1.000
_cell.length_b   1.000
_cell.length_c   1.000
_cell.angle_alpha   90.00
_cell.angle_beta   90.00
_cell.angle_gamma   90.00
#
_symmetry.space_group_name_H-M   'P 1'
#
loop_
_entity.id
_entity.type
_entity.pdbx_description
1 polymer ?
#
loop_
_entity_poly.entity_id
_entity_poly.type
_entity_poly.pdbx_seq_one_letter_code
_entity_poly.pdbx_strand_id
1 'polypeptide(L)'
;MKVRNLLGAYAFKRDMLFSARIPEKVEKGKYPSAYVFPPKKGIETKRPVTGLDFASLYPSLIMAYNLSPEKFIFNPEEAVIIKKNGNGLHEISFPFNKRTIQAWCIRHDNRSEKKGLYPAVLEELSAMRQELKAQLASLGKKKDQLGKIISSVKEKGKRIPEKLDLEYKSLCFEYDCLNSKQKAVKLFINTFYGEAGNPLSSIFLRALAGETTSAGKYNIKLVAEYVEKKSFGIKYGDTDSLYLTCPDKYFEKCDEAFSRKELSKEAY
;
A
#
# COMPACT_ATOMS: atom_id res chain seq x y z
N MET A 1 -13.43 -10.31 -10.35
CA MET A 1 -13.56 -10.38 -11.84
C MET A 1 -12.56 -9.50 -12.59
N LYS A 2 -12.38 -8.22 -12.24
CA LYS A 2 -11.50 -7.29 -12.97
C LYS A 2 -9.99 -7.63 -12.83
N VAL A 3 -9.51 -7.95 -11.63
CA VAL A 3 -8.10 -8.35 -11.40
C VAL A 3 -7.77 -9.66 -12.11
N ARG A 4 -8.68 -10.64 -12.10
CA ARG A 4 -8.52 -11.90 -12.84
C ARG A 4 -8.29 -11.66 -14.33
N ASN A 5 -9.13 -10.84 -14.97
CA ASN A 5 -9.02 -10.59 -16.40
C ASN A 5 -7.71 -9.84 -16.73
N LEU A 6 -7.29 -8.92 -15.87
CA LEU A 6 -5.99 -8.26 -15.98
C LEU A 6 -4.85 -9.29 -15.92
N LEU A 7 -4.81 -10.10 -14.86
CA LEU A 7 -3.81 -11.17 -14.69
C LEU A 7 -3.80 -12.14 -15.87
N GLY A 8 -4.97 -12.52 -16.39
CA GLY A 8 -5.09 -13.38 -17.57
C GLY A 8 -4.48 -12.74 -18.83
N ALA A 9 -4.69 -11.44 -19.05
CA ALA A 9 -4.06 -10.73 -20.16
C ALA A 9 -2.53 -10.66 -20.04
N TYR A 10 -2.01 -10.47 -18.83
CA TYR A 10 -0.56 -10.51 -18.58
C TYR A 10 0.04 -11.91 -18.66
N ALA A 11 -0.70 -12.91 -18.20
CA ALA A 11 -0.31 -14.32 -18.33
C ALA A 11 -0.21 -14.71 -19.81
N PHE A 12 -1.19 -14.31 -20.63
CA PHE A 12 -1.17 -14.54 -22.07
C PHE A 12 0.05 -13.92 -22.75
N LYS A 13 0.42 -12.67 -22.38
CA LYS A 13 1.64 -12.01 -22.88
C LYS A 13 2.95 -12.71 -22.46
N ARG A 14 2.90 -13.63 -21.50
CA ARG A 14 4.04 -14.39 -20.97
C ARG A 14 3.99 -15.87 -21.36
N ASP A 15 3.12 -16.23 -22.31
CA ASP A 15 2.88 -17.62 -22.73
C ASP A 15 2.52 -18.55 -21.55
N MET A 16 1.82 -18.00 -20.55
CA MET A 16 1.36 -18.74 -19.37
C MET A 16 -0.11 -19.15 -19.52
N LEU A 17 -0.42 -20.42 -19.25
CA LEU A 17 -1.79 -20.87 -19.10
C LEU A 17 -2.38 -20.34 -17.78
N PHE A 18 -3.54 -19.68 -17.86
CA PHE A 18 -4.21 -19.09 -16.71
C PHE A 18 -5.55 -19.79 -16.44
N SER A 19 -5.69 -20.39 -15.25
CA SER A 19 -6.92 -21.09 -14.86
C SER A 19 -8.01 -20.11 -14.44
N ALA A 20 -9.22 -20.31 -14.98
CA ALA A 20 -10.43 -19.62 -14.53
C ALA A 20 -11.26 -20.44 -13.54
N ARG A 21 -10.78 -21.63 -13.13
CA ARG A 21 -11.51 -22.52 -12.22
C ARG A 21 -11.55 -21.93 -10.82
N ILE A 22 -12.74 -21.89 -10.23
CA ILE A 22 -12.93 -21.52 -8.83
C ILE A 22 -12.65 -22.78 -8.00
N PRO A 23 -11.86 -22.70 -6.92
CA PRO A 23 -11.62 -23.85 -6.06
C PRO A 23 -12.93 -24.41 -5.49
N GLU A 24 -13.17 -25.70 -5.69
CA GLU A 24 -14.31 -26.39 -5.09
C GLU A 24 -13.97 -26.79 -3.64
N LYS A 25 -14.96 -26.69 -2.73
CA LYS A 25 -14.84 -27.11 -1.33
C LYS A 25 -13.71 -26.43 -0.54
N VAL A 26 -13.61 -25.10 -0.62
CA VAL A 26 -12.69 -24.34 0.22
C VAL A 26 -13.07 -24.49 1.70
N GLU A 27 -12.16 -25.05 2.48
CA GLU A 27 -12.32 -25.17 3.94
C GLU A 27 -12.54 -23.79 4.57
N LYS A 28 -13.63 -23.64 5.34
CA LYS A 28 -13.93 -22.42 6.08
C LYS A 28 -13.06 -22.36 7.33
N GLY A 29 -12.55 -21.18 7.66
CA GLY A 29 -11.75 -20.96 8.85
C GLY A 29 -11.19 -19.55 8.90
N LYS A 30 -10.67 -19.16 10.07
CA LYS A 30 -9.96 -17.89 10.25
C LYS A 30 -8.46 -18.13 10.10
N TYR A 31 -7.81 -17.28 9.33
CA TYR A 31 -6.35 -17.15 9.25
C TYR A 31 -5.96 -15.74 9.73
N PRO A 32 -4.67 -15.45 9.94
CA PRO A 32 -4.24 -14.14 10.43
C PRO A 32 -4.86 -12.99 9.64
N SER A 33 -5.37 -12.00 10.36
CA SER A 33 -5.89 -10.76 9.81
C SER A 33 -4.96 -9.59 10.14
N ALA A 34 -5.33 -8.40 9.65
CA ALA A 34 -4.71 -7.15 10.09
C ALA A 34 -4.67 -7.03 11.62
N TYR A 35 -3.66 -6.32 12.11
CA TYR A 35 -3.50 -6.03 13.53
C TYR A 35 -3.90 -4.60 13.84
N VAL A 36 -4.58 -4.41 14.97
CA VAL A 36 -5.02 -3.11 15.46
C VAL A 36 -4.40 -2.92 16.84
N PHE A 37 -3.67 -1.82 17.02
CA PHE A 37 -3.22 -1.39 18.33
C PHE A 37 -4.39 -0.70 19.03
N PRO A 38 -4.75 -1.13 20.25
CA PRO A 38 -5.90 -0.56 20.94
C PRO A 38 -5.68 0.94 21.18
N PRO A 39 -6.71 1.78 20.97
CA PRO A 39 -6.58 3.20 21.19
C PRO A 39 -6.37 3.50 22.68
N LYS A 40 -5.41 4.37 22.98
CA LYS A 40 -5.29 4.97 24.32
C LYS A 40 -6.38 6.03 24.47
N LYS A 41 -7.36 5.73 25.33
CA LYS A 41 -8.51 6.60 25.59
C LYS A 41 -8.07 7.97 26.15
N GLY A 42 -8.86 8.99 25.84
CA GLY A 42 -8.62 10.37 26.26
C GLY A 42 -8.28 11.29 25.08
N ILE A 43 -8.54 12.59 25.25
CA ILE A 43 -8.17 13.60 24.26
C ILE A 43 -6.70 13.96 24.50
N GLU A 44 -5.86 13.81 23.48
CA GLU A 44 -4.49 14.31 23.52
C GLU A 44 -4.49 15.81 23.21
N THR A 45 -4.34 16.63 24.26
CA THR A 45 -4.34 18.10 24.15
C THR A 45 -2.96 18.71 24.32
N LYS A 46 -1.96 17.94 24.78
CA LYS A 46 -0.65 18.48 25.13
C LYS A 46 0.26 18.63 23.94
N ARG A 47 0.16 17.73 22.96
CA ARG A 47 1.03 17.72 21.78
C ARG A 47 0.34 17.13 20.55
N PRO A 48 0.80 17.48 19.33
CA PRO A 48 0.28 16.90 18.10
C PRO A 48 0.47 15.39 18.05
N VAL A 49 -0.50 14.71 17.41
CA VAL A 49 -0.41 13.30 17.05
C VAL A 49 0.03 13.21 15.59
N THR A 50 1.10 12.45 15.32
CA THR A 50 1.60 12.23 13.97
C THR A 50 1.30 10.81 13.50
N GLY A 51 1.00 10.65 12.21
CA GLY A 51 0.72 9.35 11.60
C GLY A 51 1.91 8.85 10.78
N LEU A 52 2.34 7.62 11.02
CA LEU A 52 3.18 6.85 10.10
C LEU A 52 2.30 5.86 9.35
N ASP A 53 2.39 5.84 8.03
CA ASP A 53 1.56 4.99 7.15
C ASP A 53 2.44 4.30 6.11
N PHE A 54 2.27 2.98 5.94
CA PHE A 54 2.93 2.28 4.85
C PHE A 54 2.26 2.61 3.51
N ALA A 55 3.06 3.04 2.54
CA ALA A 55 2.57 3.21 1.18
C ALA A 55 2.20 1.86 0.55
N SER A 56 0.91 1.49 0.58
CA SER A 56 0.39 0.24 0.00
C SER A 56 1.07 -1.01 0.58
N LEU A 57 0.88 -1.25 1.89
CA LEU A 57 1.53 -2.34 2.65
C LEU A 57 1.43 -3.70 1.96
N TYR A 58 0.21 -4.22 1.72
CA TYR A 58 0.01 -5.56 1.18
C TYR A 58 0.59 -5.75 -0.23
N PRO A 59 0.33 -4.87 -1.21
CA PRO A 59 1.01 -4.93 -2.50
C PRO A 59 2.55 -4.96 -2.38
N SER A 60 3.11 -4.15 -1.47
CA SER A 60 4.55 -4.09 -1.24
C SER A 60 5.10 -5.42 -0.71
N LEU A 61 4.38 -6.11 0.18
CA LEU A 61 4.75 -7.43 0.69
C LEU A 61 4.62 -8.52 -0.39
N ILE A 62 3.56 -8.46 -1.20
CA ILE A 62 3.38 -9.35 -2.34
C ILE A 62 4.58 -9.24 -3.30
N MET A 63 4.99 -8.01 -3.62
CA MET A 63 6.17 -7.77 -4.46
C MET A 63 7.45 -8.28 -3.78
N ALA A 64 7.71 -7.86 -2.54
CA ALA A 64 8.96 -8.15 -1.83
C ALA A 64 9.23 -9.64 -1.61
N TYR A 65 8.20 -10.42 -1.27
CA TYR A 65 8.32 -11.86 -1.04
C TYR A 65 7.98 -12.71 -2.25
N ASN A 66 7.82 -12.09 -3.42
CA ASN A 66 7.46 -12.74 -4.68
C ASN A 66 6.14 -13.52 -4.64
N LEU A 67 5.18 -13.12 -3.81
CA LEU A 67 3.96 -13.89 -3.53
C LEU A 67 3.05 -13.96 -4.77
N SER A 68 3.24 -15.00 -5.56
CA SER A 68 2.48 -15.26 -6.79
C SER A 68 2.16 -16.74 -6.87
N PRO A 69 0.94 -17.15 -7.28
CA PRO A 69 0.51 -18.56 -7.21
C PRO A 69 1.50 -19.56 -7.81
N GLU A 70 2.13 -19.24 -8.93
CA GLU A 70 3.09 -20.08 -9.63
C GLU A 70 4.50 -20.12 -8.99
N LYS A 71 4.72 -19.35 -7.92
CA LYS A 71 5.96 -19.34 -7.14
C LYS A 71 5.83 -20.07 -5.81
N PHE A 72 4.64 -20.59 -5.48
CA PHE A 72 4.40 -21.34 -4.25
C PHE A 72 4.82 -22.80 -4.39
N ILE A 73 5.44 -23.32 -3.34
CA ILE A 73 5.78 -24.72 -3.15
C ILE A 73 5.08 -25.18 -1.88
N PHE A 74 4.34 -26.30 -1.95
CA PHE A 74 3.64 -26.88 -0.80
C PHE A 74 4.29 -28.18 -0.30
N ASN A 75 5.13 -28.82 -1.12
CA ASN A 75 5.85 -30.02 -0.73
C ASN A 75 7.21 -29.66 -0.08
N PRO A 76 7.47 -30.07 1.17
CA PRO A 76 8.76 -29.83 1.83
C PRO A 76 9.96 -30.41 1.07
N GLU A 77 9.83 -31.60 0.46
CA GLU A 77 10.93 -32.24 -0.27
C GLU A 77 11.33 -31.42 -1.51
N GLU A 78 10.33 -30.91 -2.24
CA GLU A 78 10.53 -30.03 -3.39
C GLU A 78 11.20 -28.71 -2.96
N ALA A 79 10.79 -28.14 -1.82
CA ALA A 79 11.42 -26.95 -1.27
C ALA A 79 12.91 -27.20 -0.96
N VAL A 80 13.27 -28.36 -0.40
CA VAL A 80 14.68 -28.72 -0.16
C VAL A 80 15.46 -28.82 -1.46
N ILE A 81 14.89 -29.43 -2.51
CA ILE A 81 15.53 -29.56 -3.83
C ILE A 81 15.76 -28.18 -4.45
N ILE A 82 14.73 -27.31 -4.47
CA ILE A 82 14.81 -25.98 -5.05
C ILE A 82 15.83 -25.10 -4.32
N LYS A 83 15.89 -25.22 -2.99
CA LYS A 83 16.89 -24.54 -2.16
C LYS A 83 18.31 -25.03 -2.47
N LYS A 84 18.51 -26.34 -2.63
CA LYS A 84 19.81 -26.93 -3.02
C LYS A 84 20.25 -26.47 -4.42
N ASN A 85 19.31 -26.23 -5.32
CA ASN A 85 19.56 -25.68 -6.66
C ASN A 85 19.89 -24.17 -6.66
N GLY A 86 20.13 -23.57 -5.49
CA GLY A 86 20.60 -22.18 -5.37
C GLY A 86 19.50 -21.11 -5.43
N ASN A 87 18.23 -21.48 -5.28
CA ASN A 87 17.15 -20.50 -5.19
C ASN A 87 16.88 -20.08 -3.74
N GLY A 88 16.75 -18.77 -3.50
CA GLY A 88 16.25 -18.27 -2.24
C GLY A 88 14.78 -18.67 -2.06
N LEU A 89 14.43 -19.12 -0.86
CA LEU A 89 13.04 -19.41 -0.47
C LEU A 89 12.62 -18.51 0.68
N HIS A 90 11.40 -17.99 0.57
CA HIS A 90 10.67 -17.38 1.69
C HIS A 90 9.77 -18.42 2.32
N GLU A 91 9.97 -18.73 3.59
CA GLU A 91 9.15 -19.71 4.31
C GLU A 91 7.89 -19.04 4.86
N ILE A 92 6.76 -19.73 4.71
CA ILE A 92 5.43 -19.26 5.08
C ILE A 92 4.88 -20.25 6.09
N SER A 93 4.49 -19.73 7.26
CA SER A 93 3.94 -20.55 8.35
C SER A 93 2.93 -19.77 9.17
N PHE A 94 1.69 -20.26 9.24
CA PHE A 94 0.66 -19.67 10.08
C PHE A 94 -0.41 -20.68 10.54
N PRO A 95 -1.05 -20.46 11.70
CA PRO A 95 -2.11 -21.34 12.19
C PRO A 95 -3.41 -21.18 11.40
N PHE A 96 -4.08 -22.30 11.13
CA PHE A 96 -5.40 -22.38 10.51
C PHE A 96 -6.12 -23.65 10.97
N ASN A 97 -7.33 -23.52 11.53
CA ASN A 97 -8.15 -24.67 11.98
C ASN A 97 -7.37 -25.74 12.78
N LYS A 98 -6.62 -25.30 13.81
CA LYS A 98 -5.80 -26.14 14.70
C LYS A 98 -4.58 -26.83 14.05
N ARG A 99 -4.28 -26.56 12.79
CA ARG A 99 -3.05 -26.99 12.11
C ARG A 99 -2.22 -25.78 11.69
N THR A 100 -0.97 -26.02 11.33
CA THR A 100 -0.12 -25.01 10.71
C THR A 100 -0.16 -25.20 9.20
N ILE A 101 -0.45 -24.14 8.46
CA ILE A 101 -0.22 -24.10 7.02
C ILE A 101 1.27 -23.81 6.83
N GLN A 102 1.96 -24.68 6.10
CA GLN A 102 3.34 -24.47 5.70
C GLN A 102 3.42 -24.40 4.18
N ALA A 103 4.19 -23.44 3.67
CA ALA A 103 4.49 -23.29 2.26
C ALA A 103 5.82 -22.54 2.09
N TRP A 104 6.31 -22.50 0.86
CA TRP A 104 7.47 -21.68 0.50
C TRP A 104 7.15 -20.87 -0.74
N CYS A 105 7.73 -19.69 -0.86
CA CYS A 105 7.71 -18.91 -2.07
C CYS A 105 9.13 -18.75 -2.61
N ILE A 106 9.32 -19.04 -3.90
CA ILE A 106 10.62 -18.82 -4.57
C ILE A 106 10.88 -17.32 -4.64
N ARG A 107 11.98 -16.85 -4.07
CA ARG A 107 12.32 -15.42 -4.12
C ARG A 107 12.79 -15.01 -5.51
N HIS A 108 12.50 -13.76 -5.86
CA HIS A 108 13.01 -13.18 -7.10
C HIS A 108 14.43 -12.61 -6.95
N ASP A 109 14.92 -12.38 -5.73
CA ASP A 109 16.29 -11.87 -5.45
C ASP A 109 16.64 -10.62 -6.27
N ASN A 110 15.68 -9.69 -6.40
CA ASN A 110 15.74 -8.50 -7.25
C ASN A 110 16.04 -8.73 -8.75
N ARG A 111 15.84 -9.97 -9.24
CA ARG A 111 15.99 -10.33 -10.66
C ARG A 111 14.64 -10.35 -11.36
N SER A 112 14.48 -9.55 -12.41
CA SER A 112 13.19 -9.33 -13.10
C SER A 112 12.61 -10.61 -13.70
N GLU A 113 13.44 -11.47 -14.27
CA GLU A 113 13.06 -12.76 -14.86
C GLU A 113 12.57 -13.79 -13.84
N LYS A 114 12.94 -13.62 -12.56
CA LYS A 114 12.48 -14.50 -11.47
C LYS A 114 11.16 -14.03 -10.85
N LYS A 115 10.70 -12.81 -11.15
CA LYS A 115 9.47 -12.26 -10.60
C LYS A 115 8.26 -13.05 -11.06
N GLY A 116 7.39 -13.35 -10.09
CA GLY A 116 6.09 -13.92 -10.38
C GLY A 116 5.20 -12.96 -11.17
N LEU A 117 4.10 -13.49 -11.68
CA LEU A 117 3.09 -12.74 -12.40
C LEU A 117 2.54 -11.60 -11.53
N TYR A 118 2.23 -11.87 -10.26
CA TYR A 118 1.66 -10.88 -9.34
C TYR A 118 2.61 -9.72 -9.08
N PRO A 119 3.85 -9.95 -8.57
CA PRO A 119 4.84 -8.89 -8.39
C PRO A 119 5.06 -8.05 -9.64
N ALA A 120 5.22 -8.67 -10.80
CA ALA A 120 5.52 -7.92 -12.00
C ALA A 120 4.35 -7.03 -12.48
N VAL A 121 3.11 -7.52 -12.39
CA VAL A 121 1.93 -6.68 -12.70
C VAL A 121 1.77 -5.57 -11.67
N LEU A 122 1.98 -5.85 -10.38
CA LEU A 122 1.90 -4.86 -9.32
C LEU A 122 2.98 -3.77 -9.45
N GLU A 123 4.19 -4.13 -9.88
CA GLU A 123 5.26 -3.18 -10.17
C GLU A 123 4.89 -2.24 -11.31
N GLU A 124 4.36 -2.78 -12.42
CA GLU A 124 3.92 -1.97 -13.55
C GLU A 124 2.77 -1.03 -13.18
N LEU A 125 1.77 -1.53 -12.44
CA LEU A 125 0.67 -0.70 -11.94
C LEU A 125 1.18 0.36 -10.95
N SER A 126 2.16 0.02 -10.11
CA SER A 126 2.75 0.97 -9.16
C SER A 126 3.53 2.07 -9.88
N ALA A 127 4.32 1.73 -10.91
CA ALA A 127 5.03 2.68 -11.75
C ALA A 127 4.05 3.61 -12.49
N MET A 128 3.02 3.05 -13.13
CA MET A 128 1.95 3.82 -13.78
C MET A 128 1.28 4.78 -12.79
N ARG A 129 1.01 4.33 -11.56
CA ARG A 129 0.41 5.18 -10.54
C ARG A 129 1.35 6.31 -10.09
N GLN A 130 2.63 6.04 -9.95
CA GLN A 130 3.63 7.05 -9.59
C GLN A 130 3.71 8.14 -10.66
N GLU A 131 3.72 7.76 -11.94
CA GLU A 131 3.71 8.70 -13.06
C GLU A 131 2.45 9.59 -13.03
N LEU A 132 1.27 8.98 -12.87
CA LEU A 132 0.01 9.73 -12.75
C LEU A 132 0.03 10.70 -11.55
N LYS A 133 0.61 10.29 -10.41
CA LYS A 133 0.76 11.17 -9.24
C LYS A 133 1.75 12.31 -9.48
N ALA A 134 2.82 12.07 -10.24
CA ALA A 134 3.78 13.12 -10.61
C ALA A 134 3.13 14.16 -11.52
N GLN A 135 2.37 13.73 -12.52
CA GLN A 135 1.56 14.61 -13.37
C GLN A 135 0.55 15.40 -12.54
N LEU A 136 -0.16 14.73 -11.63
CA LEU A 136 -1.14 15.35 -10.73
C LEU A 136 -0.50 16.43 -9.84
N ALA A 137 0.70 16.19 -9.32
CA ALA A 137 1.43 17.17 -8.50
C ALA A 137 1.82 18.42 -9.30
N SER A 138 2.32 18.23 -10.53
CA SER A 138 2.65 19.33 -11.44
C SER A 138 1.40 20.16 -11.79
N LEU A 139 0.31 19.48 -12.14
CA LEU A 139 -0.95 20.12 -12.51
C LEU A 139 -1.63 20.81 -11.32
N GLY A 140 -1.55 20.20 -10.13
CA GLY A 140 -2.04 20.76 -8.87
C GLY A 140 -1.39 22.10 -8.54
N LYS A 141 -0.06 22.23 -8.70
CA LYS A 141 0.63 23.51 -8.52
C LYS A 141 0.09 24.61 -9.43
N LYS A 142 -0.12 24.29 -10.72
CA LYS A 142 -0.70 25.24 -11.69
C LYS A 142 -2.13 25.61 -11.31
N LYS A 143 -2.95 24.62 -10.91
CA LYS A 143 -4.34 24.80 -10.47
C LYS A 143 -4.40 25.71 -9.25
N ASP A 144 -3.56 25.49 -8.26
CA ASP A 144 -3.53 26.29 -7.02
C ASP A 144 -3.07 27.72 -7.29
N GLN A 145 -2.08 27.92 -8.16
CA GLN A 145 -1.63 29.25 -8.58
C GLN A 145 -2.75 30.02 -9.28
N LEU A 146 -3.41 29.40 -10.26
CA LEU A 146 -4.50 30.03 -11.01
C LEU A 146 -5.72 30.29 -10.13
N GLY A 147 -6.03 29.36 -9.21
CA GLY A 147 -7.07 29.52 -8.19
C GLY A 147 -6.83 30.73 -7.29
N LYS A 148 -5.60 30.95 -6.84
CA LYS A 148 -5.23 32.15 -6.05
C LYS A 148 -5.41 33.45 -6.83
N ILE A 149 -5.02 33.47 -8.11
CA ILE A 149 -5.22 34.63 -8.98
C ILE A 149 -6.72 34.95 -9.11
N ILE A 150 -7.53 33.92 -9.38
CA ILE A 150 -8.99 34.07 -9.52
C ILE A 150 -9.61 34.59 -8.21
N SER A 151 -9.22 34.06 -7.05
CA SER A 151 -9.72 34.53 -5.76
C SER A 151 -9.36 36.00 -5.50
N SER A 152 -8.13 36.42 -5.78
CA SER A 152 -7.71 37.82 -5.62
C SER A 152 -8.46 38.78 -6.57
N VAL A 153 -8.78 38.33 -7.79
CA VAL A 153 -9.59 39.13 -8.74
C VAL A 153 -11.02 39.30 -8.22
N LYS A 154 -11.62 38.25 -7.68
CA LYS A 154 -12.96 38.30 -7.05
C LYS A 154 -12.99 39.23 -5.84
N GLU A 155 -11.99 39.16 -4.96
CA GLU A 155 -11.87 40.02 -3.77
C GLU A 155 -11.78 41.50 -4.14
N LYS A 156 -11.13 41.83 -5.27
CA LYS A 156 -11.06 43.20 -5.80
C LYS A 156 -12.35 43.65 -6.52
N GLY A 157 -13.42 42.86 -6.49
CA GLY A 157 -14.71 43.16 -7.12
C GLY A 157 -14.69 43.19 -8.66
N LYS A 158 -13.63 42.65 -9.29
CA LYS A 158 -13.47 42.67 -10.75
C LYS A 158 -14.07 41.41 -11.39
N ARG A 159 -14.62 41.56 -12.60
CA ARG A 159 -15.07 40.41 -13.41
C ARG A 159 -13.87 39.60 -13.88
N ILE A 160 -13.95 38.28 -13.73
CA ILE A 160 -12.91 37.35 -14.21
C ILE A 160 -12.95 37.33 -15.75
N PRO A 161 -11.80 37.46 -16.43
CA PRO A 161 -11.75 37.28 -17.87
C PRO A 161 -12.25 35.88 -18.26
N GLU A 162 -13.14 35.79 -19.24
CA GLU A 162 -13.74 34.52 -19.68
C GLU A 162 -12.69 33.48 -20.09
N LYS A 163 -11.62 33.92 -20.77
CA LYS A 163 -10.47 33.07 -21.12
C LYS A 163 -9.82 32.44 -19.88
N LEU A 164 -9.65 33.20 -18.80
CA LEU A 164 -9.02 32.74 -17.55
C LEU A 164 -9.92 31.73 -16.82
N ASP A 165 -11.24 31.98 -16.83
CA ASP A 165 -12.23 31.07 -16.24
C ASP A 165 -12.30 29.74 -17.02
N LEU A 166 -12.29 29.79 -18.36
CA LEU A 166 -12.23 28.60 -19.21
C LEU A 166 -10.94 27.81 -19.01
N GLU A 167 -9.79 28.48 -18.92
CA GLU A 167 -8.50 27.84 -18.65
C GLU A 167 -8.50 27.13 -17.29
N TYR A 168 -9.00 27.80 -16.24
CA TYR A 168 -9.10 27.20 -14.91
C TYR A 168 -10.05 26.00 -14.87
N LYS A 169 -11.21 26.08 -15.55
CA LYS A 169 -12.15 24.96 -15.66
C LYS A 169 -11.55 23.77 -16.37
N SER A 170 -10.86 24.01 -17.50
CA SER A 170 -10.15 22.96 -18.25
C SER A 170 -9.08 22.28 -17.38
N LEU A 171 -8.30 23.08 -16.67
CA LEU A 171 -7.26 22.61 -15.75
C LEU A 171 -7.84 21.78 -14.59
N CYS A 172 -8.97 22.20 -14.03
CA CYS A 172 -9.68 21.43 -13.00
C CYS A 172 -10.16 20.09 -13.54
N PHE A 173 -10.75 20.08 -14.74
CA PHE A 173 -11.23 18.86 -15.38
C PHE A 173 -10.08 17.86 -15.65
N GLU A 174 -8.96 18.33 -16.18
CA GLU A 174 -7.77 17.49 -16.41
C GLU A 174 -7.22 16.91 -15.10
N TYR A 175 -7.15 17.74 -14.05
CA TYR A 175 -6.76 17.31 -12.71
C TYR A 175 -7.68 16.22 -12.16
N ASP A 176 -8.99 16.38 -12.29
CA ASP A 176 -9.97 15.41 -11.81
C ASP A 176 -9.93 14.10 -12.61
N CYS A 177 -9.68 14.17 -13.92
CA CYS A 177 -9.46 13.01 -14.78
C CYS A 177 -8.22 12.22 -14.35
N LEU A 178 -7.06 12.89 -14.16
CA LEU A 178 -5.83 12.25 -13.70
C LEU A 178 -5.98 11.66 -12.29
N ASN A 179 -6.65 12.38 -11.39
CA ASN A 179 -6.93 11.89 -10.04
C ASN A 179 -7.83 10.64 -10.07
N SER A 180 -8.82 10.62 -10.96
CA SER A 180 -9.69 9.45 -11.15
C SER A 180 -8.90 8.25 -11.68
N LYS A 181 -7.99 8.46 -12.64
CA LYS A 181 -7.08 7.42 -13.14
C LYS A 181 -6.19 6.85 -12.03
N GLN A 182 -5.50 7.67 -11.25
CA GLN A 182 -4.62 7.16 -10.18
C GLN A 182 -5.41 6.43 -9.08
N LYS A 183 -6.64 6.87 -8.77
CA LYS A 183 -7.54 6.19 -7.84
C LYS A 183 -7.97 4.82 -8.37
N ALA A 184 -8.29 4.73 -9.65
CA ALA A 184 -8.61 3.46 -10.29
C ALA A 184 -7.42 2.48 -10.22
N VAL A 185 -6.21 2.94 -10.54
CA VAL A 185 -5.00 2.11 -10.43
C VAL A 185 -4.75 1.68 -8.97
N LYS A 186 -4.92 2.59 -7.99
CA LYS A 186 -4.85 2.24 -6.55
C LYS A 186 -5.84 1.14 -6.19
N LEU A 187 -7.06 1.23 -6.68
CA LEU A 187 -8.10 0.23 -6.43
C LEU A 187 -7.68 -1.14 -6.98
N PHE A 188 -7.17 -1.19 -8.22
CA PHE A 188 -6.65 -2.42 -8.80
C PHE A 188 -5.55 -3.02 -7.93
N ILE A 189 -4.52 -2.24 -7.59
CA ILE A 189 -3.40 -2.65 -6.74
C ILE A 189 -3.89 -3.26 -5.41
N ASN A 190 -4.79 -2.57 -4.70
CA ASN A 190 -5.31 -3.04 -3.41
C ASN A 190 -6.23 -4.28 -3.53
N THR A 191 -6.80 -4.54 -4.71
CA THR A 191 -7.72 -5.66 -4.94
C THR A 191 -7.00 -7.01 -5.10
N PHE A 192 -5.70 -7.03 -5.43
CA PHE A 192 -4.93 -8.29 -5.60
C PHE A 192 -5.00 -9.17 -4.35
N TYR A 193 -4.67 -8.60 -3.19
CA TYR A 193 -4.78 -9.30 -1.91
C TYR A 193 -6.22 -9.74 -1.62
N GLY A 194 -7.20 -8.85 -1.84
CA GLY A 194 -8.61 -9.15 -1.56
C GLY A 194 -9.15 -10.32 -2.38
N GLU A 195 -8.79 -10.41 -3.65
CA GLU A 195 -9.17 -11.54 -4.51
C GLU A 195 -8.41 -12.83 -4.14
N ALA A 196 -7.13 -12.74 -3.77
CA ALA A 196 -6.37 -13.90 -3.30
C ALA A 196 -6.91 -14.46 -1.96
N GLY A 197 -7.52 -13.61 -1.13
CA GLY A 197 -8.19 -14.00 0.12
C GLY A 197 -9.66 -14.40 -0.03
N ASN A 198 -10.26 -14.22 -1.21
CA ASN A 198 -11.67 -14.52 -1.48
C ASN A 198 -11.86 -15.96 -1.97
N PRO A 199 -12.51 -16.87 -1.19
CA PRO A 199 -12.73 -18.27 -1.57
C PRO A 199 -13.49 -18.48 -2.89
N LEU A 200 -14.24 -17.48 -3.34
CA LEU A 200 -15.00 -17.53 -4.60
C LEU A 200 -14.20 -17.04 -5.81
N SER A 201 -12.95 -16.60 -5.59
CA SER A 201 -12.09 -16.16 -6.67
C SER A 201 -11.34 -17.33 -7.29
N SER A 202 -11.18 -17.32 -8.62
CA SER A 202 -10.34 -18.31 -9.32
C SER A 202 -8.85 -18.18 -9.01
N ILE A 203 -8.47 -17.07 -8.36
CA ILE A 203 -7.10 -16.80 -7.91
C ILE A 203 -6.95 -16.88 -6.38
N PHE A 204 -7.92 -17.50 -5.70
CA PHE A 204 -7.86 -17.72 -4.28
C PHE A 204 -6.63 -18.56 -3.91
N LEU A 205 -5.82 -18.03 -2.99
CA LEU A 205 -4.69 -18.75 -2.42
C LEU A 205 -4.52 -18.36 -0.95
N ARG A 206 -5.02 -19.21 -0.05
CA ARG A 206 -4.99 -18.96 1.40
C ARG A 206 -3.58 -18.70 1.92
N ALA A 207 -2.58 -19.43 1.42
CA ALA A 207 -1.19 -19.25 1.83
C ALA A 207 -0.68 -17.84 1.50
N LEU A 208 -1.04 -17.30 0.33
CA LEU A 208 -0.71 -15.94 -0.07
C LEU A 208 -1.41 -14.91 0.82
N ALA A 209 -2.72 -15.05 1.03
CA ALA A 209 -3.49 -14.12 1.86
C ALA A 209 -3.01 -14.13 3.33
N GLY A 210 -2.81 -15.32 3.90
CA GLY A 210 -2.34 -15.49 5.28
C GLY A 210 -0.91 -15.02 5.48
N GLU A 211 -0.02 -15.22 4.50
CA GLU A 211 1.34 -14.67 4.58
C GLU A 211 1.33 -13.15 4.50
N THR A 212 0.57 -12.58 3.57
CA THR A 212 0.50 -11.12 3.38
C THR A 212 0.06 -10.41 4.66
N THR A 213 -0.93 -10.95 5.37
CA THR A 213 -1.38 -10.39 6.66
C THR A 213 -0.42 -10.66 7.79
N SER A 214 0.20 -11.85 7.84
CA SER A 214 1.18 -12.21 8.88
C SER A 214 2.42 -11.33 8.80
N ALA A 215 2.98 -11.15 7.60
CA ALA A 215 4.09 -10.25 7.35
C ALA A 215 3.72 -8.78 7.60
N GLY A 216 2.50 -8.35 7.25
CA GLY A 216 2.01 -7.01 7.58
C GLY A 216 1.95 -6.76 9.09
N LYS A 217 1.41 -7.72 9.84
CA LYS A 217 1.36 -7.69 11.31
C LYS A 217 2.75 -7.70 11.94
N TYR A 218 3.69 -8.45 11.37
CA TYR A 218 5.09 -8.44 11.82
C TYR A 218 5.71 -7.05 11.61
N ASN A 219 5.58 -6.47 10.42
CA ASN A 219 6.18 -5.17 10.10
C ASN A 219 5.63 -4.02 10.96
N ILE A 220 4.31 -3.94 11.15
CA ILE A 220 3.73 -2.86 11.97
C ILE A 220 4.17 -2.96 13.43
N LYS A 221 4.35 -4.18 13.96
CA LYS A 221 4.91 -4.41 15.29
C LYS A 221 6.38 -4.02 15.38
N LEU A 222 7.17 -4.34 14.36
CA LEU A 222 8.57 -3.93 14.30
C LEU A 222 8.72 -2.41 14.28
N VAL A 223 7.86 -1.69 13.54
CA VAL A 223 7.82 -0.23 13.56
C VAL A 223 7.40 0.28 14.93
N ALA A 224 6.36 -0.30 15.54
CA ALA A 224 5.91 0.04 16.89
C ALA A 224 7.05 -0.08 17.92
N GLU A 225 7.76 -1.21 17.93
CA GLU A 225 8.90 -1.43 18.81
C GLU A 225 10.02 -0.42 18.56
N TYR A 226 10.29 -0.08 17.30
CA TYR A 226 11.31 0.90 16.95
C TYR A 226 10.99 2.30 17.48
N VAL A 227 9.74 2.77 17.31
CA VAL A 227 9.33 4.10 17.76
C VAL A 227 9.23 4.18 19.29
N GLU A 228 8.79 3.10 19.95
CA GLU A 228 8.77 3.01 21.41
C GLU A 228 10.18 3.05 22.01
N LYS A 229 11.17 2.40 21.37
CA LYS A 229 12.60 2.50 21.75
C LYS A 229 13.15 3.93 21.63
N LYS A 230 12.54 4.77 20.79
CA LYS A 230 12.86 6.21 20.67
C LYS A 230 12.02 7.09 21.59
N SER A 231 11.33 6.47 22.57
CA SER A 231 10.43 7.10 23.54
C SER A 231 9.16 7.71 22.97
N PHE A 232 8.83 7.45 21.70
CA PHE A 232 7.55 7.88 21.15
C PHE A 232 6.42 7.05 21.76
N GLY A 233 5.32 7.72 22.08
CA GLY A 233 4.12 7.02 22.55
C GLY A 233 3.27 6.57 21.37
N ILE A 234 2.76 5.34 21.39
CA ILE A 234 1.74 4.88 20.45
C ILE A 234 0.36 5.19 21.03
N LYS A 235 -0.48 5.91 20.28
CA LYS A 235 -1.87 6.23 20.65
C LYS A 235 -2.86 5.27 20.02
N TYR A 236 -2.66 4.91 18.76
CA TYR A 236 -3.53 4.01 18.00
C TYR A 236 -2.72 3.43 16.84
N GLY A 237 -3.22 2.34 16.25
CA GLY A 237 -2.68 1.81 15.01
C GLY A 237 -3.69 0.91 14.35
N ASP A 238 -3.79 1.00 13.03
CA ASP A 238 -4.72 0.22 12.22
C ASP A 238 -4.00 -0.31 11.00
N THR A 239 -3.81 -1.63 10.94
CA THR A 239 -3.33 -2.38 9.78
C THR A 239 -1.94 -1.98 9.30
N ASP A 240 -1.84 -0.84 8.62
CA ASP A 240 -0.67 -0.27 7.98
C ASP A 240 -0.29 1.13 8.52
N SER A 241 -1.04 1.64 9.50
CA SER A 241 -0.81 2.95 10.10
C SER A 241 -0.56 2.89 11.61
N LEU A 242 0.29 3.79 12.11
CA LEU A 242 0.57 4.03 13.53
C LEU A 242 0.43 5.52 13.84
N TYR A 243 -0.28 5.83 14.91
CA TYR A 243 -0.50 7.19 15.40
C TYR A 243 0.30 7.40 16.67
N LEU A 244 1.19 8.38 16.63
CA LEU A 244 2.27 8.56 17.59
C LEU A 244 2.19 9.92 18.28
N THR A 245 2.65 9.96 19.53
CA THR A 245 2.93 11.20 20.27
C THR A 245 4.43 11.37 20.43
N CYS A 246 4.91 12.56 20.12
CA CYS A 246 6.32 12.93 20.22
C CYS A 246 6.79 13.01 21.69
N PRO A 247 8.01 12.57 22.03
CA PRO A 247 8.61 12.81 23.35
C PRO A 247 8.77 14.30 23.67
N ASP A 248 8.74 14.67 24.96
CA ASP A 248 8.85 16.07 25.42
C ASP A 248 10.09 16.78 24.86
N LYS A 249 11.25 16.12 24.97
CA LYS A 249 12.54 16.63 24.49
C LYS A 249 12.54 17.12 23.04
N TYR A 250 11.79 16.47 22.16
CA TYR A 250 11.70 16.85 20.75
C TYR A 250 10.59 17.88 20.53
N PHE A 251 9.45 17.70 21.21
CA PHE A 251 8.33 18.63 21.12
C PHE A 251 8.72 20.04 21.58
N GLU A 252 9.32 20.18 22.77
CA GLU A 252 9.73 21.49 23.32
C GLU A 252 10.67 22.24 22.37
N LYS A 253 11.62 21.54 21.76
CA LYS A 253 12.55 22.15 20.78
C LYS A 253 11.82 22.68 19.54
N CYS A 254 10.90 21.89 18.99
CA CYS A 254 10.12 22.31 17.83
C CYS A 254 9.17 23.47 18.20
N ASP A 255 8.56 23.41 19.38
CA ASP A 255 7.59 24.41 19.86
C ASP A 255 8.25 25.77 20.14
N GLU A 256 9.44 25.77 20.73
CA GLU A 256 10.25 26.97 20.89
C GLU A 256 10.65 27.57 19.53
N ALA A 257 11.15 26.74 18.60
CA ALA A 257 11.56 27.21 17.28
C ALA A 257 10.38 27.79 16.47
N PHE A 258 9.20 27.17 16.59
CA PHE A 258 7.97 27.68 15.98
C PHE A 258 7.53 29.02 16.61
N SER A 259 7.59 29.12 17.93
CA SER A 259 7.27 30.36 18.66
C SER A 259 8.20 31.52 18.29
N ARG A 260 9.48 31.22 17.99
CA ARG A 260 10.48 32.19 17.49
C ARG A 260 10.35 32.51 16.00
N LYS A 261 9.39 31.91 15.29
CA LYS A 261 9.19 32.02 13.83
C LYS A 261 10.37 31.50 13.00
N GLU A 262 11.18 30.61 13.57
CA GLU A 262 12.26 29.91 12.88
C GLU A 262 11.73 28.71 12.07
N LEU A 263 10.57 28.17 12.46
CA LEU A 263 9.82 27.15 11.73
C LEU A 263 8.56 27.74 11.10
N SER A 264 8.27 27.35 9.85
CA SER A 264 6.94 27.57 9.27
C SER A 264 5.93 26.61 9.88
N LYS A 265 4.63 26.89 9.69
CA LYS A 265 3.55 26.00 10.17
C LYS A 265 3.61 24.61 9.55
N GLU A 266 4.11 24.50 8.32
CA GLU A 266 4.29 23.22 7.62
C GLU A 266 5.55 22.47 8.07
N ALA A 267 6.56 23.19 8.60
CA ALA A 267 7.81 22.62 9.08
C ALA A 267 7.77 22.21 10.56
N TYR A 268 6.87 22.82 11.34
CA TYR A 268 6.54 22.47 12.72
C TYR A 268 5.67 21.21 12.79
#